data_AF-A0A836RG52-F1
#
_entry.id   AF-A0A836RG52-F1
#
_cell.length_a   1.000
_cell.length_b   1.000
_cell.length_c   1.000
_cell.angle_alpha   90.00
_cell.angle_beta   90.00
_cell.angle_gamma   90.00
#
_symmetry.space_group_name_H-M   'P 1'
#
loop_
_entity.id
_entity.type
_entity.pdbx_description
1 polymer ?
#
loop_
_entity_poly.entity_id
_entity_poly.type
_entity_poly.pdbx_seq_one_letter_code
_entity_poly.pdbx_strand_id
1 'polypeptide(L)'
;MSKPISRARNSNGIASRREFLKTSVQTASGVALAGAAVQRAVHAAGNDVLKVGLIGCGGRGTGAAAQALGADPHTRLVAMADIFEDKLKSSRERLRKLKGDQVAVDDDHCFVGFDAYRKVIDSGVDVVLIACTSTFHAPYLRAAVAAGKHVFVEKP
;
A
#
# COMPACT_ATOMS: atom_id res chain seq x y z
N MET A 1 -36.43 -75.45 33.33
CA MET A 1 -36.90 -74.69 32.14
C MET A 1 -36.01 -73.47 31.99
N SER A 2 -35.06 -73.51 31.05
CA SER A 2 -34.00 -72.52 30.89
C SER A 2 -34.32 -71.57 29.73
N LYS A 3 -34.40 -70.26 30.01
CA LYS A 3 -34.62 -69.20 28.99
C LYS A 3 -33.31 -68.82 28.29
N PRO A 4 -33.31 -68.39 27.02
CA PRO A 4 -32.14 -67.84 26.36
C PRO A 4 -31.96 -66.34 26.67
N ILE A 5 -30.70 -65.88 26.67
CA ILE A 5 -30.32 -64.47 26.81
C ILE A 5 -30.14 -63.87 25.41
N SER A 6 -30.88 -62.82 25.10
CA SER A 6 -30.73 -62.00 23.87
C SER A 6 -29.91 -60.74 24.18
N ARG A 7 -28.89 -60.46 23.37
CA ARG A 7 -28.05 -59.25 23.43
C ARG A 7 -28.70 -58.11 22.63
N ALA A 8 -28.97 -56.98 23.27
CA ALA A 8 -29.24 -55.72 22.58
C ALA A 8 -27.93 -54.99 22.23
N ARG A 9 -27.73 -54.64 20.95
CA ARG A 9 -26.70 -53.67 20.51
C ARG A 9 -27.36 -52.29 20.44
N ASN A 10 -26.86 -51.34 21.21
CA ASN A 10 -27.29 -49.94 21.16
C ASN A 10 -26.36 -49.16 20.23
N SER A 11 -26.84 -48.74 19.05
CA SER A 11 -26.13 -47.80 18.18
C SER A 11 -26.72 -46.40 18.35
N ASN A 12 -26.13 -45.60 19.24
CA ASN A 12 -26.43 -44.17 19.32
C ASN A 12 -25.82 -43.48 18.09
N GLY A 13 -26.69 -42.93 17.23
CA GLY A 13 -26.33 -42.17 16.04
C GLY A 13 -25.64 -40.85 16.42
N ILE A 14 -24.31 -40.85 16.35
CA ILE A 14 -23.51 -39.63 16.40
C ILE A 14 -23.67 -38.94 15.04
N ALA A 15 -24.19 -37.71 15.03
CA ALA A 15 -24.27 -36.87 13.84
C ALA A 15 -22.92 -36.89 13.10
N SER A 16 -22.93 -37.27 11.82
CA SER A 16 -21.69 -37.56 11.12
C SER A 16 -20.94 -36.27 10.78
N ARG A 17 -19.60 -36.32 10.77
CA ARG A 17 -18.72 -35.18 10.38
C ARG A 17 -19.12 -34.53 9.05
N ARG A 18 -19.73 -35.30 8.14
CA ARG A 18 -20.24 -34.84 6.84
C ARG A 18 -21.43 -33.89 6.96
N GLU A 19 -22.26 -34.09 7.97
CA GLU A 19 -23.44 -33.26 8.25
C GLU A 19 -23.00 -31.92 8.84
N PHE A 20 -22.04 -31.95 9.77
CA PHE A 20 -21.40 -30.74 10.31
C PHE A 20 -20.71 -29.90 9.20
N LEU A 21 -19.97 -30.54 8.29
CA LEU A 21 -19.35 -29.85 7.15
C LEU A 21 -20.38 -29.22 6.20
N LYS A 22 -21.54 -29.87 5.99
CA LYS A 22 -22.63 -29.28 5.19
C LYS A 22 -23.24 -28.05 5.87
N THR A 23 -23.42 -28.08 7.19
CA THR A 23 -23.93 -26.93 7.96
C THR A 23 -22.94 -25.76 7.98
N SER A 24 -21.63 -26.01 8.08
CA SER A 24 -20.59 -24.98 8.06
C SER A 24 -20.48 -24.25 6.71
N VAL A 25 -20.75 -24.95 5.59
CA VAL A 25 -20.75 -24.35 4.24
C VAL A 25 -21.94 -23.41 4.02
N GLN A 26 -23.09 -23.66 4.65
CA GLN A 26 -24.29 -22.82 4.50
C GLN A 26 -24.22 -21.50 5.30
N THR A 27 -23.43 -21.43 6.37
CA THR A 27 -23.27 -20.21 7.20
C THR A 27 -22.07 -19.36 6.78
N ALA A 28 -21.01 -19.97 6.24
CA ALA A 28 -19.81 -19.25 5.79
C ALA A 28 -20.01 -18.44 4.50
N SER A 29 -20.94 -18.85 3.63
CA SER A 29 -21.21 -18.18 2.35
C SER A 29 -21.80 -16.78 2.51
N GLY A 30 -22.68 -16.56 3.51
CA GLY A 30 -23.26 -15.24 3.80
C GLY A 30 -22.27 -14.25 4.41
N VAL A 31 -21.39 -14.73 5.30
CA VAL A 31 -20.36 -13.89 5.95
C VAL A 31 -19.20 -13.57 5.01
N ALA A 32 -18.80 -14.50 4.14
CA ALA A 32 -17.76 -14.25 3.14
C ALA A 32 -18.19 -13.20 2.10
N LEU A 33 -19.45 -13.24 1.64
CA LEU A 33 -19.98 -12.24 0.70
C LEU A 33 -20.17 -10.87 1.35
N ALA A 34 -20.67 -10.83 2.59
CA ALA A 34 -20.79 -9.58 3.34
C ALA A 34 -19.41 -8.98 3.69
N GLY A 35 -18.43 -9.81 4.08
CA GLY A 35 -17.06 -9.39 4.35
C GLY A 35 -16.34 -8.87 3.10
N ALA A 36 -16.53 -9.52 1.95
CA ALA A 36 -15.97 -9.06 0.67
C ALA A 36 -16.61 -7.74 0.18
N ALA A 37 -17.92 -7.57 0.39
CA ALA A 37 -18.63 -6.33 0.07
C ALA A 37 -18.20 -5.17 0.97
N VAL A 38 -18.02 -5.42 2.27
CA VAL A 38 -17.52 -4.43 3.23
C VAL A 38 -16.07 -4.05 2.93
N GLN A 39 -15.20 -5.01 2.59
CA GLN A 39 -13.82 -4.73 2.17
C GLN A 39 -13.77 -3.84 0.92
N ARG A 40 -14.64 -4.08 -0.08
CA ARG A 40 -14.75 -3.22 -1.27
C ARG A 40 -15.34 -1.85 -0.98
N ALA A 41 -16.36 -1.76 -0.12
CA ALA A 41 -16.98 -0.50 0.26
C ALA A 41 -16.03 0.39 1.10
N VAL A 42 -15.19 -0.22 1.94
CA VAL A 42 -14.16 0.48 2.71
C VAL A 42 -13.05 1.02 1.81
N HIS A 43 -12.69 0.31 0.72
CA HIS A 43 -11.75 0.83 -0.29
C HIS A 43 -12.30 2.02 -1.09
N ALA A 44 -13.61 2.19 -1.18
CA ALA A 44 -14.26 3.31 -1.89
C ALA A 44 -14.53 4.54 -1.00
N ALA A 45 -14.27 4.45 0.31
CA ALA A 45 -14.57 5.50 1.29
C ALA A 45 -13.34 6.33 1.72
N GLY A 46 -12.14 5.96 1.27
CA GLY A 46 -10.92 6.74 1.49
C GLY A 46 -10.90 7.98 0.61
N ASN A 47 -10.33 9.08 1.10
CA ASN A 47 -10.09 10.27 0.30
C ASN A 47 -9.29 9.85 -0.94
N ASP A 48 -9.90 9.98 -2.12
CA ASP A 48 -9.55 9.28 -3.38
C ASP A 48 -8.15 9.63 -3.94
N VAL A 49 -7.38 10.45 -3.22
CA VAL A 49 -6.09 10.98 -3.65
C VAL A 49 -4.94 10.22 -3.03
N LEU A 50 -4.12 9.58 -3.87
CA LEU A 50 -2.86 8.95 -3.45
C LEU A 50 -1.73 9.98 -3.42
N LYS A 51 -1.17 10.23 -2.24
CA LYS A 51 -0.07 11.20 -2.03
C LYS A 51 1.29 10.54 -2.21
N VAL A 52 2.04 11.05 -3.18
CA VAL A 52 3.36 10.58 -3.58
C VAL A 52 4.43 11.53 -3.07
N GLY A 53 5.49 10.98 -2.49
CA GLY A 53 6.75 11.69 -2.20
C GLY A 53 7.88 11.23 -3.11
N LEU A 54 8.76 12.14 -3.55
CA LEU A 54 9.93 11.81 -4.36
C LEU A 54 11.23 12.07 -3.59
N ILE A 55 12.11 11.07 -3.51
CA ILE A 55 13.48 11.20 -3.00
C ILE A 55 14.46 10.92 -4.15
N GLY A 56 15.27 11.93 -4.51
CA GLY A 56 16.14 11.93 -5.67
C GLY A 56 15.45 12.55 -6.88
N CYS A 57 15.76 13.82 -7.14
CA CYS A 57 15.18 14.65 -8.20
C CYS A 57 16.04 14.67 -9.47
N GLY A 58 16.89 13.66 -9.67
CA GLY A 58 17.63 13.45 -10.92
C GLY A 58 16.73 13.05 -12.10
N GLY A 59 17.33 12.81 -13.27
CA GLY A 59 16.58 12.45 -14.48
C GLY A 59 15.70 11.21 -14.32
N ARG A 60 16.21 10.17 -13.64
CA ARG A 60 15.43 8.95 -13.35
C ARG A 60 14.31 9.19 -12.35
N GLY A 61 14.57 9.87 -11.24
CA GLY A 61 13.52 10.17 -10.26
C GLY A 61 12.41 11.06 -10.81
N THR A 62 12.77 12.04 -11.64
CA THR A 62 11.80 12.85 -12.39
C THR A 62 10.94 11.98 -13.32
N GLY A 63 11.55 11.01 -14.01
CA GLY A 63 10.84 10.04 -14.84
C GLY A 63 9.91 9.14 -14.02
N ALA A 64 10.38 8.60 -12.91
CA ALA A 64 9.60 7.74 -12.02
C ALA A 64 8.38 8.48 -11.45
N ALA A 65 8.55 9.73 -11.00
CA ALA A 65 7.44 10.57 -10.56
C ALA A 65 6.43 10.83 -11.68
N ALA A 66 6.90 11.15 -12.90
CA ALA A 66 6.00 11.34 -14.04
C ALA A 66 5.22 10.07 -14.42
N GLN A 67 5.84 8.89 -14.29
CA GLN A 67 5.20 7.60 -14.52
C GLN A 67 4.16 7.29 -13.44
N ALA A 68 4.51 7.48 -12.15
CA ALA A 68 3.58 7.30 -11.04
C ALA A 68 2.36 8.23 -11.17
N LEU A 69 2.59 9.50 -11.49
CA LEU A 69 1.50 10.45 -11.73
C LEU A 69 0.67 10.14 -12.98
N GLY A 70 1.23 9.39 -13.93
CA GLY A 70 0.51 8.93 -15.12
C GLY A 70 -0.28 7.63 -14.91
N ALA A 71 -0.09 6.94 -13.79
CA ALA A 71 -0.76 5.67 -13.54
C ALA A 71 -2.23 5.86 -13.15
N ASP A 72 -2.55 6.98 -12.48
CA ASP A 72 -3.90 7.27 -12.00
C ASP A 72 -4.12 8.79 -11.87
N PRO A 73 -5.27 9.35 -12.33
CA PRO A 73 -5.55 10.79 -12.33
C PRO A 73 -5.72 11.40 -10.92
N HIS A 74 -5.97 10.60 -9.88
CA HIS A 74 -6.09 11.03 -8.50
C HIS A 74 -4.76 10.96 -7.73
N THR A 75 -3.65 10.61 -8.38
CA THR A 75 -2.32 10.72 -7.75
C THR A 75 -1.86 12.18 -7.67
N ARG A 76 -1.23 12.54 -6.54
CA ARG A 76 -0.63 13.86 -6.32
C ARG A 76 0.78 13.72 -5.80
N LEU A 77 1.74 14.41 -6.42
CA LEU A 77 3.08 14.58 -5.85
C LEU A 77 3.01 15.73 -4.87
N VAL A 78 3.32 15.47 -3.60
CA VAL A 78 3.13 16.45 -2.50
C VAL A 78 4.42 16.85 -1.81
N ALA A 79 5.49 16.06 -1.93
CA ALA A 79 6.78 16.37 -1.33
C ALA A 79 7.95 15.87 -2.19
N MET A 80 9.05 16.62 -2.19
CA MET A 80 10.26 16.31 -2.95
C MET A 80 11.52 16.53 -2.11
N ALA A 81 12.51 15.64 -2.26
CA ALA A 81 13.83 15.79 -1.68
C ALA A 81 14.96 15.51 -2.67
N ASP A 82 16.01 16.30 -2.56
CA ASP A 82 17.31 16.03 -3.17
C ASP A 82 18.43 16.63 -2.30
N ILE A 83 19.67 16.18 -2.47
CA ILE A 83 20.81 16.85 -1.83
C ILE A 83 21.24 18.12 -2.59
N PHE A 84 20.86 18.22 -3.87
CA PHE A 84 21.17 19.33 -4.76
C PHE A 84 19.91 20.14 -5.10
N GLU A 85 19.89 21.41 -4.70
CA GLU A 85 18.73 22.29 -4.89
C GLU A 85 18.37 22.51 -6.37
N ASP A 86 19.38 22.59 -7.26
CA ASP A 86 19.18 22.77 -8.70
C ASP A 86 18.43 21.58 -9.31
N LYS A 87 18.74 20.36 -8.86
CA LYS A 87 18.06 19.13 -9.31
C LYS A 87 16.60 19.13 -8.85
N LEU A 88 16.34 19.50 -7.60
CA LEU A 88 15.00 19.61 -7.06
C LEU A 88 14.16 20.62 -7.86
N LYS A 89 14.66 21.86 -8.01
CA LYS A 89 13.96 22.94 -8.73
C LYS A 89 13.68 22.55 -10.18
N SER A 90 14.69 22.05 -10.90
CA SER A 90 14.56 21.63 -12.29
C SER A 90 13.55 20.48 -12.46
N SER A 91 13.59 19.49 -11.57
CA SER A 91 12.64 18.37 -11.57
C SER A 91 11.20 18.86 -11.35
N ARG A 92 10.97 19.72 -10.35
CA ARG A 92 9.65 20.26 -10.02
C ARG A 92 9.07 21.05 -11.19
N GLU A 93 9.88 21.91 -11.81
CA GLU A 93 9.46 22.68 -12.98
C GLU A 93 9.08 21.76 -14.15
N ARG A 94 9.91 20.76 -14.46
CA ARG A 94 9.63 19.78 -15.51
C ARG A 94 8.37 18.97 -15.22
N LEU A 95 8.17 18.54 -13.98
CA LEU A 95 6.99 17.78 -13.57
C LEU A 95 5.72 18.64 -13.68
N ARG A 96 5.75 19.90 -13.24
CA ARG A 96 4.62 20.83 -13.40
C ARG A 96 4.24 21.01 -14.87
N LYS A 97 5.23 21.13 -15.77
CA LYS A 97 4.99 21.20 -17.22
C LYS A 97 4.33 19.92 -17.78
N LEU A 98 4.68 18.75 -17.24
CA LEU A 98 4.18 17.45 -17.72
C LEU A 98 2.84 17.03 -17.11
N LYS A 99 2.56 17.44 -15.87
CA LYS A 99 1.50 16.88 -15.04
C LYS A 99 0.59 17.92 -14.38
N GLY A 100 0.86 19.21 -14.58
CA GLY A 100 0.04 20.31 -14.10
C GLY A 100 -0.28 20.20 -12.61
N ASP A 101 -1.58 20.27 -12.29
CA ASP A 101 -2.12 20.29 -10.93
C ASP A 101 -1.90 18.98 -10.15
N GLN A 102 -1.44 17.91 -10.81
CA GLN A 102 -1.02 16.72 -10.08
C GLN A 102 0.26 16.95 -9.27
N VAL A 103 1.01 18.02 -9.55
CA VAL A 103 2.23 18.41 -8.82
C VAL A 103 1.87 19.45 -7.75
N ALA A 104 1.31 18.97 -6.65
CA ALA A 104 0.89 19.74 -5.48
C ALA A 104 2.03 19.94 -4.45
N VAL A 105 3.26 20.13 -4.93
CA VAL A 105 4.44 20.39 -4.09
C VAL A 105 4.59 21.90 -3.94
N ASP A 106 4.31 22.43 -2.75
CA ASP A 106 4.60 23.82 -2.40
C ASP A 106 6.11 24.03 -2.11
N ASP A 107 6.49 25.26 -1.75
CA ASP A 107 7.89 25.57 -1.46
C ASP A 107 8.38 24.98 -0.13
N ASP A 108 7.49 24.81 0.85
CA ASP A 108 7.82 24.25 2.16
C ASP A 108 8.02 22.73 2.12
N HIS A 109 7.47 22.05 1.12
CA HIS A 109 7.63 20.62 0.86
C HIS A 109 8.73 20.31 -0.18
N CYS A 110 9.62 21.27 -0.41
CA CYS A 110 10.85 21.12 -1.18
C CYS A 110 12.05 21.05 -0.23
N PHE A 111 12.54 19.84 0.04
CA PHE A 111 13.57 19.62 1.05
C PHE A 111 14.95 19.39 0.42
N VAL A 112 15.95 20.14 0.87
CA VAL A 112 17.34 20.00 0.41
C VAL A 112 18.25 19.54 1.54
N GLY A 113 19.10 18.54 1.27
CA GLY A 113 20.13 18.06 2.20
C GLY A 113 20.12 16.55 2.43
N PHE A 114 21.11 16.05 3.18
CA PHE A 114 21.26 14.61 3.45
C PHE A 114 20.14 14.01 4.31
N ASP A 115 19.48 14.82 5.13
CA ASP A 115 18.35 14.42 5.98
C ASP A 115 16.99 14.70 5.32
N ALA A 116 16.95 15.34 4.16
CA ALA A 116 15.74 15.75 3.46
C ALA A 116 14.76 14.60 3.16
N TYR A 117 15.28 13.39 2.96
CA TYR A 117 14.46 12.19 2.73
C TYR A 117 13.50 11.91 3.89
N ARG A 118 13.90 12.20 5.13
CA ARG A 118 13.05 12.02 6.32
C ARG A 118 11.88 12.98 6.28
N LYS A 119 12.13 14.22 5.89
CA LYS A 119 11.08 15.24 5.75
C LYS A 119 10.03 14.82 4.72
N VAL A 120 10.43 14.22 3.60
CA VAL A 120 9.48 13.64 2.62
C VAL A 120 8.65 12.52 3.23
N ILE A 121 9.28 11.59 3.95
CA ILE A 121 8.59 10.48 4.64
C ILE A 121 7.57 11.03 5.65
N ASP A 122 7.92 12.08 6.38
CA ASP A 122 7.10 12.69 7.43
C ASP A 122 6.03 13.67 6.89
N SER A 123 6.06 14.01 5.59
CA SER A 123 5.15 14.96 4.93
C SER A 123 3.72 14.41 4.69
N GLY A 124 3.31 13.38 5.43
CA GLY A 124 1.99 12.77 5.26
C GLY A 124 1.77 12.12 3.89
N VAL A 125 2.84 11.65 3.24
CA VAL A 125 2.79 10.85 2.00
C VAL A 125 2.27 9.44 2.29
N ASP A 126 1.64 8.83 1.30
CA ASP A 126 1.19 7.43 1.34
C ASP A 126 2.24 6.50 0.72
N VAL A 127 2.85 6.94 -0.38
CA VAL A 127 3.90 6.22 -1.12
C VAL A 127 5.13 7.10 -1.33
N VAL A 128 6.30 6.50 -1.16
CA VAL A 128 7.60 7.14 -1.37
C VAL A 128 8.31 6.51 -2.56
N LEU A 129 8.72 7.33 -3.52
CA LEU A 129 9.57 6.95 -4.64
C LEU A 129 11.03 7.24 -4.26
N ILE A 130 11.83 6.18 -4.08
CA ILE A 130 13.27 6.28 -3.81
C ILE A 130 14.01 6.07 -5.13
N ALA A 131 14.49 7.17 -5.69
CA ALA A 131 15.18 7.21 -6.99
C ALA A 131 16.49 8.04 -6.93
N CYS A 132 17.06 8.17 -5.74
CA CYS A 132 18.40 8.71 -5.53
C CYS A 132 19.50 7.68 -5.88
N THR A 133 20.77 8.00 -5.62
CA THR A 133 21.87 7.04 -5.80
C THR A 133 21.69 5.79 -4.91
N SER A 134 22.07 4.62 -5.43
CA SER A 134 21.77 3.30 -4.84
C SER A 134 22.36 3.09 -3.45
N THR A 135 23.49 3.74 -3.13
CA THR A 135 24.10 3.70 -1.79
C THR A 135 23.12 4.10 -0.69
N PHE A 136 22.13 4.95 -0.99
CA PHE A 136 21.14 5.40 -0.01
C PHE A 136 19.83 4.61 -0.03
N HIS A 137 19.62 3.68 -0.96
CA HIS A 137 18.35 2.95 -1.08
C HIS A 137 18.03 2.16 0.17
N ALA A 138 18.96 1.32 0.65
CA ALA A 138 18.74 0.49 1.83
C ALA A 138 18.37 1.30 3.11
N PRO A 139 19.13 2.35 3.52
CA PRO A 139 18.75 3.13 4.69
C PRO A 139 17.44 3.92 4.49
N TYR A 140 17.16 4.44 3.29
CA TYR A 140 15.94 5.22 3.04
C TYR A 140 14.71 4.32 2.95
N LEU A 141 14.83 3.15 2.32
CA LEU A 141 13.80 2.12 2.29
C LEU A 141 13.46 1.67 3.71
N ARG A 142 14.47 1.39 4.54
CA ARG A 142 14.27 1.03 5.95
C ARG A 142 13.49 2.11 6.69
N ALA A 143 13.85 3.39 6.51
CA ALA A 143 13.17 4.50 7.16
C ALA A 143 11.70 4.63 6.70
N ALA A 144 11.44 4.54 5.39
CA ALA A 144 10.10 4.64 4.83
C ALA A 144 9.19 3.48 5.29
N VAL A 145 9.70 2.25 5.29
CA VAL A 145 8.97 1.07 5.79
C VAL A 145 8.71 1.18 7.29
N ALA A 146 9.71 1.63 8.08
CA ALA A 146 9.54 1.83 9.52
C ALA A 146 8.47 2.90 9.83
N ALA A 147 8.31 3.90 8.96
CA ALA A 147 7.26 4.91 9.04
C ALA A 147 5.90 4.46 8.43
N GLY A 148 5.77 3.18 8.07
CA GLY A 148 4.52 2.60 7.55
C GLY A 148 4.15 3.07 6.15
N LYS A 149 5.11 3.51 5.34
CA LYS A 149 4.86 4.00 3.97
C LYS A 149 4.92 2.88 2.95
N HIS A 150 4.12 2.99 1.90
CA HIS A 150 4.36 2.21 0.69
C HIS A 150 5.63 2.74 0.01
N VAL A 151 6.40 1.85 -0.62
CA VAL A 151 7.69 2.24 -1.19
C VAL A 151 7.86 1.65 -2.58
N PHE A 152 8.26 2.51 -3.52
CA PHE A 152 8.89 2.11 -4.76
C PHE A 152 10.37 2.48 -4.68
N VAL A 153 11.25 1.53 -4.99
CA VAL A 153 12.70 1.75 -5.00
C VAL A 153 13.21 1.45 -6.41
N GLU A 154 13.87 2.42 -7.03
CA GLU A 154 14.60 2.16 -8.29
C GLU A 154 15.68 1.10 -8.04
N LYS A 155 15.93 0.26 -9.04
CA LYS A 155 17.02 -0.72 -8.96
C LYS A 155 18.40 -0.08 -9.14
N PRO A 156 19.49 -0.74 -8.70
CA PRO A 156 19.54 -1.87 -7.74
C PRO A 156 19.62 -1.40 -6.28
#